data_AF-A0A9D4R9U1-F1
#
_entry.id   AF-A0A9D4R9U1-F1
#
_cell.length_a   1.000
_cell.length_b   1.000
_cell.length_c   1.000
_cell.angle_alpha   90.00
_cell.angle_beta   90.00
_cell.angle_gamma   90.00
#
_symmetry.space_group_name_H-M   'P 1'
#
loop_
_entity.id
_entity.type
_entity.pdbx_description
1 polymer ?
#
loop_
_entity_poly.entity_id
_entity_poly.type
_entity_poly.pdbx_seq_one_letter_code
_entity_poly.pdbx_strand_id
1 'polypeptide(L)'
;MPTTKEKLLGQRLGLKNIIDRFVSKIEEASDEDDDIQFQALIEKLEEKVACLLVHNDKILSLTDADAAPEEMVEAEEYTFDVEVKLRRYKQRL
;
A
#
# COMPACT_ATOMS: atom_id res chain seq x y z
N MET A 1 -9.79 20.80 14.96
CA MET A 1 -8.45 20.36 14.49
C MET A 1 -8.46 18.84 14.45
N PRO A 2 -8.04 18.20 13.35
CA PRO A 2 -8.03 16.74 13.29
C PRO A 2 -6.99 16.16 14.26
N THR A 3 -7.35 15.07 14.93
CA THR A 3 -6.48 14.32 15.85
C THR A 3 -5.31 13.67 15.11
N THR A 4 -4.27 13.27 15.84
CA THR A 4 -3.15 12.51 15.26
C THR A 4 -3.64 11.23 14.57
N LYS A 5 -4.64 10.55 15.15
CA LYS A 5 -5.28 9.36 14.57
C LYS A 5 -5.98 9.68 13.24
N GLU A 6 -6.83 10.71 13.21
CA GLU A 6 -7.54 11.12 11.97
C GLU A 6 -6.56 11.54 10.86
N LYS A 7 -5.46 12.21 11.20
CA LYS A 7 -4.41 12.57 10.23
C LYS A 7 -3.74 11.32 9.64
N LEU A 8 -3.39 10.34 10.48
CA LEU A 8 -2.76 9.10 10.03
C LEU A 8 -3.72 8.25 9.19
N LEU A 9 -5.00 8.17 9.57
CA LEU A 9 -6.03 7.51 8.77
C LEU A 9 -6.19 8.17 7.39
N GLY A 10 -6.22 9.51 7.33
CA GLY A 10 -6.25 10.25 6.08
C GLY A 10 -5.01 10.01 5.20
N GLN A 11 -3.82 9.96 5.80
CA GLN A 11 -2.57 9.63 5.11
C GLN A 11 -2.56 8.20 4.58
N ARG A 12 -3.03 7.23 5.37
CA ARG A 12 -3.21 5.83 4.95
C ARG A 12 -4.13 5.73 3.74
N LEU A 13 -5.29 6.38 3.77
CA LEU A 13 -6.22 6.38 2.65
C LEU A 13 -5.60 7.02 1.39
N GLY A 14 -4.83 8.10 1.56
CA GLY A 14 -4.07 8.72 0.49
C GLY A 14 -3.03 7.77 -0.12
N LEU A 15 -2.30 7.02 0.72
CA LEU A 15 -1.33 6.02 0.27
C LEU A 15 -1.98 4.86 -0.47
N LYS A 16 -3.13 4.35 0.01
CA LYS A 16 -3.95 3.33 -0.68
C LYS A 16 -4.23 3.74 -2.14
N ASN A 17 -4.77 4.94 -2.33
CA ASN A 17 -5.07 5.47 -3.66
C ASN A 17 -3.82 5.63 -4.55
N ILE A 18 -2.67 5.96 -3.97
CA ILE A 18 -1.41 6.06 -4.72
C ILE A 18 -0.92 4.68 -5.14
N ILE A 19 -0.96 3.71 -4.23
CA ILE A 19 -0.57 2.32 -4.48
C ILE A 19 -1.43 1.72 -5.59
N ASP A 20 -2.76 1.90 -5.54
CA ASP A 20 -3.68 1.40 -6.56
C ASP A 20 -3.31 1.92 -7.96
N ARG A 21 -2.93 3.21 -8.07
CA ARG A 21 -2.46 3.78 -9.34
C ARG A 21 -1.15 3.17 -9.83
N PHE A 22 -0.22 2.86 -8.93
CA PHE A 22 1.01 2.18 -9.32
C PHE A 22 0.73 0.75 -9.80
N VAL A 23 -0.14 0.03 -9.09
CA VAL A 23 -0.58 -1.31 -9.49
C VAL A 23 -1.19 -1.30 -10.90
N SER A 24 -2.13 -0.39 -11.19
CA SER A 24 -2.71 -0.28 -12.53
C SER A 24 -1.66 0.03 -13.61
N LYS A 25 -0.72 0.93 -13.34
CA LYS A 25 0.35 1.26 -14.30
C LYS A 25 1.33 0.12 -14.53
N ILE A 26 1.58 -0.71 -13.51
CA ILE A 26 2.42 -1.90 -13.63
C ILE A 26 1.72 -2.94 -14.50
N GLU A 27 0.41 -3.12 -14.31
CA GLU A 27 -0.41 -4.01 -15.14
C GLU A 27 -0.41 -3.53 -16.61
N GLU A 28 -0.61 -2.23 -16.86
CA GLU A 28 -0.51 -1.63 -18.20
C GLU A 28 0.88 -1.82 -18.84
N ALA A 29 1.95 -1.49 -18.10
CA ALA A 29 3.33 -1.68 -18.59
C ALA A 29 3.69 -3.17 -18.80
N SER A 30 2.99 -4.07 -18.11
CA SER A 30 3.13 -5.51 -18.33
C SER A 30 2.53 -5.97 -19.63
N ASP A 31 1.41 -5.38 -20.04
CA ASP A 31 0.74 -5.72 -21.29
C ASP A 31 1.46 -5.11 -22.51
N GLU A 32 2.18 -3.99 -22.30
CA GLU A 32 2.93 -3.29 -23.34
C GLU A 32 4.37 -3.79 -23.54
N ASP A 33 4.82 -4.78 -22.75
CA ASP A 33 6.20 -5.31 -22.73
C ASP A 33 7.29 -4.21 -22.56
N ASP A 34 6.98 -3.13 -21.82
CA ASP A 34 7.95 -2.09 -21.46
C ASP A 34 8.68 -2.45 -20.15
N ASP A 35 9.73 -3.27 -20.26
CA ASP A 35 10.49 -3.79 -19.11
C ASP A 35 11.16 -2.68 -18.26
N ILE A 36 11.58 -1.58 -18.89
CA ILE A 36 12.24 -0.46 -18.18
C ILE A 36 11.22 0.28 -17.31
N GLN A 37 10.07 0.63 -17.89
CA GLN A 37 8.99 1.26 -17.15
C GLN A 37 8.44 0.33 -16.07
N PHE A 38 8.29 -0.97 -16.38
CA PHE A 38 7.80 -1.99 -15.46
C PHE A 38 8.69 -2.10 -14.20
N GLN A 39 10.02 -2.24 -14.38
CA GLN A 39 10.95 -2.30 -13.25
C GLN A 39 10.89 -1.01 -12.39
N ALA A 40 10.91 0.16 -13.02
CA ALA A 40 10.89 1.44 -12.31
C ALA A 40 9.58 1.67 -11.52
N LEU A 41 8.45 1.16 -12.02
CA LEU A 41 7.17 1.22 -11.32
C LEU A 41 7.11 0.26 -10.13
N ILE A 42 7.70 -0.95 -10.25
CA ILE A 42 7.81 -1.91 -9.14
C ILE A 42 8.59 -1.31 -7.98
N GLU A 43 9.78 -0.75 -8.22
CA GLU A 43 10.61 -0.14 -7.17
C GLU A 43 9.87 0.98 -6.42
N LYS A 44 9.11 1.80 -7.16
CA LYS A 44 8.28 2.86 -6.55
C LYS A 44 7.11 2.28 -5.76
N LEU A 45 6.47 1.22 -6.25
CA LEU A 45 5.39 0.55 -5.53
C LEU A 45 5.91 -0.01 -4.19
N GLU A 46 7.10 -0.60 -4.17
CA GLU A 46 7.73 -1.09 -2.93
C GLU A 46 7.92 0.01 -1.89
N GLU A 47 8.44 1.17 -2.30
CA GLU A 47 8.62 2.31 -1.42
C GLU A 47 7.29 2.76 -0.81
N LYS A 48 6.20 2.76 -1.60
CA LYS A 48 4.87 3.17 -1.10
C LYS A 48 4.24 2.12 -0.19
N VAL A 49 4.42 0.84 -0.47
CA VAL A 49 3.94 -0.25 0.40
C VAL A 49 4.69 -0.26 1.74
N ALA A 50 6.01 -0.07 1.73
CA ALA A 50 6.79 0.11 2.95
C ALA A 50 6.30 1.33 3.77
N CYS A 51 5.98 2.44 3.09
CA CYS A 51 5.40 3.60 3.74
C CYS A 51 4.02 3.30 4.37
N LEU A 52 3.16 2.54 3.68
CA LEU A 52 1.84 2.13 4.19
C LEU A 52 1.96 1.28 5.46
N LEU A 53 2.86 0.30 5.48
CA LEU A 53 3.14 -0.55 6.66
C LEU A 53 3.51 0.28 7.88
N VAL A 54 4.43 1.23 7.74
CA VAL A 54 4.83 2.14 8.83
C VAL A 54 3.66 2.99 9.34
N HIS A 55 2.74 3.39 8.46
CA HIS A 55 1.55 4.13 8.90
C HIS A 55 0.55 3.23 9.64
N ASN A 56 0.36 1.99 9.18
CA ASN A 56 -0.50 1.02 9.86
C ASN A 56 0.02 0.72 11.28
N ASP A 57 1.33 0.50 11.44
CA ASP A 57 1.96 0.29 12.75
C ASP A 57 1.77 1.50 13.69
N LYS A 58 1.89 2.72 13.16
CA LYS A 58 1.63 3.94 13.93
C LYS A 58 0.17 4.04 14.36
N ILE A 59 -0.77 3.71 13.48
CA ILE A 59 -2.20 3.72 13.80
C ILE A 59 -2.50 2.69 14.89
N LEU A 60 -1.96 1.47 14.76
CA LEU A 60 -2.04 0.40 15.77
C LEU A 60 -1.51 0.85 17.13
N SER A 61 -0.35 1.53 17.14
CA SER A 61 0.24 2.02 18.38
C SER A 61 -0.56 3.13 19.09
N LEU A 62 -1.49 3.78 18.36
CA LEU A 62 -2.36 4.84 18.88
C LEU A 62 -3.75 4.35 19.25
N THR A 63 -4.10 3.13 18.87
CA THR A 63 -5.36 2.50 19.23
C THR A 63 -5.18 1.70 20.52
N ASP A 64 -5.85 2.15 21.59
CA ASP A 64 -6.11 1.31 22.76
C ASP A 64 -6.82 0.01 22.28
N ALA A 65 -6.61 -1.09 23.00
CA ALA A 65 -6.99 -2.46 22.65
C ALA A 65 -8.49 -2.71 22.31
N ASP A 66 -9.33 -1.67 22.32
CA ASP A 66 -10.76 -1.67 22.03
C ASP A 66 -11.11 -1.08 20.64
N ALA A 67 -10.13 -0.75 19.79
CA ALA A 67 -10.42 -0.22 18.45
C ALA A 67 -11.13 -1.24 17.54
N ALA A 68 -12.15 -0.75 16.82
CA ALA A 68 -13.01 -1.52 15.93
C ALA A 68 -12.19 -2.47 15.03
N PRO A 69 -12.32 -3.80 15.20
CA PRO A 69 -11.51 -4.80 14.50
C PRO A 69 -11.55 -4.66 12.98
N GLU A 70 -12.67 -4.18 12.43
CA GLU A 70 -12.97 -4.19 11.00
C GLU A 70 -12.06 -3.27 10.17
N GLU A 71 -11.80 -2.03 10.61
CA GLU A 71 -10.93 -1.09 9.88
C GLU A 71 -9.45 -1.52 9.88
N MET A 72 -9.07 -2.31 10.89
CA MET A 72 -7.75 -2.89 11.04
C MET A 72 -7.60 -4.14 10.17
N VAL A 73 -8.61 -5.01 10.17
CA VAL A 73 -8.69 -6.18 9.29
C VAL A 73 -8.62 -5.75 7.82
N GLU A 74 -9.38 -4.72 7.40
CA GLU A 74 -9.30 -4.20 6.02
C GLU A 74 -7.90 -3.66 5.68
N ALA A 75 -7.20 -3.07 6.65
CA ALA A 75 -5.84 -2.56 6.44
C ALA A 75 -4.84 -3.69 6.16
N GLU A 76 -4.94 -4.75 6.95
CA GLU A 76 -4.09 -5.93 6.86
C GLU A 76 -4.37 -6.71 5.57
N GLU A 77 -5.63 -6.94 5.23
CA GLU A 77 -6.05 -7.60 3.99
C GLU A 77 -5.52 -6.86 2.76
N TYR A 78 -5.74 -5.54 2.69
CA TYR A 78 -5.26 -4.74 1.57
C TYR A 78 -3.72 -4.79 1.44
N THR A 79 -3.01 -4.68 2.56
CA THR A 79 -1.55 -4.66 2.53
C THR A 79 -1.01 -6.02 2.08
N PHE A 80 -1.61 -7.11 2.57
CA PHE A 80 -1.29 -8.47 2.15
C PHE A 80 -1.52 -8.69 0.64
N ASP A 81 -2.66 -8.25 0.11
CA ASP A 81 -2.99 -8.38 -1.32
C ASP A 81 -1.95 -7.68 -2.22
N VAL A 82 -1.54 -6.46 -1.83
CA VAL A 82 -0.54 -5.71 -2.59
C VAL A 82 0.84 -6.37 -2.49
N GLU A 83 1.23 -6.90 -1.33
CA GLU A 83 2.49 -7.65 -1.18
C GLU A 83 2.53 -8.92 -2.04
N VAL A 84 1.40 -9.64 -2.13
CA VAL A 84 1.27 -10.80 -3.02
C VAL A 84 1.46 -10.39 -4.47
N LYS A 85 0.84 -9.29 -4.92
CA LYS A 85 1.04 -8.75 -6.27
C LYS A 85 2.49 -8.35 -6.50
N LEU A 86 3.11 -7.62 -5.58
CA LEU A 86 4.51 -7.18 -5.64
C LEU A 86 5.47 -8.36 -5.82
N ARG A 87 5.26 -9.43 -5.06
CA ARG A 87 6.05 -10.66 -5.19
C ARG A 87 5.92 -11.27 -6.58
N ARG A 88 4.72 -11.29 -7.16
CA ARG A 88 4.50 -11.79 -8.52
C ARG A 88 5.19 -10.91 -9.57
N TYR A 89 5.09 -9.59 -9.44
CA TYR A 89 5.74 -8.67 -10.37
C TYR A 89 7.26 -8.84 -10.36
N LYS A 90 7.86 -9.02 -9.19
CA LYS A 90 9.29 -9.30 -9.05
C LYS A 90 9.74 -10.64 -9.63
N GLN A 91 8.86 -11.63 -9.67
CA GLN A 91 9.17 -12.93 -10.29
C GLN A 91 9.16 -12.86 -11.82
N ARG A 92 8.54 -11.82 -12.41
CA ARG A 92 8.57 -11.56 -13.85
C ARG A 92 9.87 -10.88 -14.29
N LEU A 93 10.43 -9.99 -13.45
CA LEU A 93 11.76 -9.38 -13.66
C LEU A 93 12.85 -10.46 -13.73
#